data_AF-A0A358CUL7-F1
#
_entry.id   AF-A0A358CUL7-F1
#
_cell.length_a   1.000
_cell.length_b   1.000
_cell.length_c   1.000
_cell.angle_alpha   90.00
_cell.angle_beta   90.00
_cell.angle_gamma   90.00
#
_symmetry.space_group_name_H-M   'P 1'
#
loop_
_entity.id
_entity.type
_entity.pdbx_description
1 polymer ?
#
loop_
_entity_poly.entity_id
_entity_poly.type
_entity_poly.pdbx_seq_one_letter_code
_entity_poly.pdbx_strand_id
1 'polypeptide(L)'
;MNLRCTREPLLAALQTAAVVVPSRSTRPILTNVKLDVDGSTAVLSATDLEIGIRTEIEGVETTAAGSVLLPSVRLMAIVRESPPGTTFEIETDGNATVVKAARSQFRLPAEDPVEFPSVATFPTDACFELSTPLVRELVRRTVFATDNESSRYALGGVLLELTDATVVAVGTDGRRLAKMEGPSSIQGGELPATQPIVPARAMQLIERSLGDAEAPVKLAVQGSDVLIHTGYTTISARLVEGRFPRWRDVFPERPDAVSVKVVAGPLLSAVRQAAIVTSEQSKGVDFGFE
;
A
#
# COMPACT_ATOMS: atom_id res chain seq x y z
N MET A 1 -6.11 -23.55 17.49
CA MET A 1 -6.64 -22.90 16.28
C MET A 1 -6.80 -23.95 15.18
N ASN A 2 -7.89 -23.92 14.43
CA ASN A 2 -8.10 -24.74 13.23
C ASN A 2 -8.77 -23.89 12.13
N LEU A 3 -8.16 -23.85 10.95
CA LEU A 3 -8.65 -23.13 9.78
C LEU A 3 -8.64 -24.07 8.57
N ARG A 4 -9.71 -24.07 7.78
CA ARG A 4 -9.80 -24.74 6.50
C ARG A 4 -10.18 -23.75 5.40
N CYS A 5 -9.41 -23.71 4.32
CA CYS A 5 -9.60 -22.75 3.23
C CYS A 5 -9.11 -23.31 1.89
N THR A 6 -9.58 -22.75 0.78
CA THR A 6 -9.08 -23.10 -0.55
C THR A 6 -7.78 -22.35 -0.85
N ARG A 7 -7.03 -22.86 -1.83
CA ARG A 7 -5.73 -22.33 -2.25
C ARG A 7 -5.82 -20.88 -2.71
N GLU A 8 -6.81 -20.54 -3.52
CA GLU A 8 -6.88 -19.27 -4.24
C GLU A 8 -7.02 -18.06 -3.28
N PRO A 9 -7.98 -18.04 -2.32
CA PRO A 9 -8.09 -16.95 -1.33
C PRO A 9 -6.86 -16.86 -0.43
N LEU A 10 -6.32 -18.00 0.02
CA LEU A 10 -5.11 -18.02 0.85
C LEU A 10 -3.89 -17.46 0.09
N LEU A 11 -3.73 -17.83 -1.18
CA LEU A 11 -2.64 -17.34 -2.02
C LEU A 11 -2.75 -15.83 -2.24
N ALA A 12 -3.95 -15.33 -2.54
CA ALA A 12 -4.20 -13.89 -2.74
C ALA A 12 -3.91 -13.08 -1.46
N ALA A 13 -4.37 -13.56 -0.30
CA ALA A 13 -4.07 -12.96 0.99
C ALA A 13 -2.57 -12.95 1.29
N LEU A 14 -1.88 -14.08 1.09
CA LEU A 14 -0.43 -14.18 1.26
C LEU A 14 0.32 -13.25 0.31
N GLN A 15 -0.11 -13.11 -0.94
CA GLN A 15 0.55 -12.25 -1.93
C GLN A 15 0.45 -10.78 -1.53
N THR A 16 -0.71 -10.38 -1.02
CA THR A 16 -0.96 -9.04 -0.50
C THR A 16 -0.10 -8.76 0.73
N ALA A 17 -0.13 -9.64 1.72
CA ALA A 17 0.65 -9.49 2.96
C ALA A 17 2.17 -9.53 2.72
N ALA A 18 2.65 -10.37 1.81
CA ALA A 18 4.08 -10.55 1.53
C ALA A 18 4.79 -9.26 1.06
N VAL A 19 4.06 -8.27 0.54
CA VAL A 19 4.64 -7.00 0.06
C VAL A 19 5.27 -6.17 1.19
N VAL A 20 4.78 -6.34 2.43
CA VAL A 20 5.31 -5.64 3.61
C VAL A 20 6.21 -6.53 4.46
N VAL A 21 6.30 -7.83 4.16
CA VAL A 21 7.19 -8.74 4.88
C VAL A 21 8.64 -8.47 4.44
N PRO A 22 9.54 -8.05 5.35
CA PRO A 22 10.93 -7.86 5.03
C PRO A 22 11.61 -9.19 4.67
N SER A 23 12.44 -9.18 3.62
CA SER A 23 13.19 -10.38 3.20
C SER A 23 14.26 -10.79 4.22
N ARG A 24 14.78 -9.81 4.99
CA ARG A 24 15.68 -9.98 6.13
C ARG A 24 15.36 -8.92 7.17
N SER A 25 15.40 -9.28 8.45
CA SER A 25 15.11 -8.37 9.56
C SER A 25 15.98 -8.73 10.77
N THR A 26 16.38 -7.71 11.55
CA THR A 26 17.00 -7.90 12.87
C THR A 26 16.02 -8.44 13.90
N ARG A 27 14.71 -8.35 13.62
CA ARG A 27 13.62 -9.01 14.35
C ARG A 27 13.01 -10.11 13.47
N PRO A 28 13.48 -11.37 13.56
CA PRO A 28 13.06 -12.46 12.68
C PRO A 28 11.55 -12.70 12.66
N ILE A 29 10.85 -12.42 13.77
CA ILE A 29 9.40 -12.52 13.89
C ILE A 29 8.64 -11.72 12.81
N LEU A 30 9.23 -10.61 12.30
CA LEU A 30 8.65 -9.81 11.22
C LEU A 30 8.73 -10.48 9.85
N THR A 31 9.52 -11.56 9.69
CA THR A 31 9.55 -12.36 8.46
C THR A 31 8.38 -13.36 8.36
N ASN A 32 7.56 -13.41 9.41
CA ASN A 32 6.34 -14.20 9.47
C ASN A 32 5.11 -13.35 9.10
N VAL A 33 4.05 -14.04 8.73
CA VAL A 33 2.69 -13.50 8.71
C VAL A 33 1.94 -14.02 9.94
N LYS A 34 1.11 -13.17 10.54
CA LYS A 34 0.22 -13.54 11.64
C LYS A 34 -1.15 -13.89 11.08
N LEU A 35 -1.66 -15.06 11.43
CA LEU A 35 -3.00 -15.49 11.09
C LEU A 35 -3.85 -15.51 12.36
N ASP A 36 -4.84 -14.63 12.41
CA ASP A 36 -5.86 -14.60 13.46
C ASP A 36 -7.14 -15.23 12.93
N VAL A 37 -7.72 -16.15 13.69
CA VAL A 37 -8.99 -16.81 13.36
C VAL A 37 -9.97 -16.57 14.50
N ASP A 38 -11.11 -15.98 14.18
CA ASP A 38 -12.20 -15.72 15.13
C ASP A 38 -13.56 -16.03 14.51
N GLY A 39 -14.29 -16.96 15.12
CA GLY A 39 -15.67 -17.31 14.75
C GLY A 39 -15.80 -17.85 13.33
N SER A 40 -15.96 -16.97 12.35
CA SER A 40 -16.08 -17.27 10.91
C SER A 40 -15.11 -16.46 10.05
N THR A 41 -14.18 -15.75 10.68
CA THR A 41 -13.25 -14.83 10.02
C THR A 41 -11.82 -15.29 10.21
N ALA A 42 -11.01 -15.09 9.17
CA ALA A 42 -9.57 -15.34 9.23
C ALA A 42 -8.85 -14.13 8.63
N VAL A 43 -7.98 -13.51 9.43
CA VAL A 43 -7.24 -12.31 9.06
C VAL A 43 -5.76 -12.61 9.02
N LEU A 44 -5.15 -12.40 7.86
CA LEU A 44 -3.71 -12.46 7.68
C LEU A 44 -3.13 -11.05 7.86
N SER A 45 -2.13 -10.92 8.74
CA SER A 45 -1.48 -9.64 9.04
C SER A 45 0.04 -9.73 8.84
N ALA A 46 0.63 -8.64 8.39
CA ALA A 46 2.07 -8.49 8.21
C ALA A 46 2.51 -7.04 8.47
N THR A 47 3.74 -6.84 8.92
CA THR A 47 4.28 -5.49 9.11
C THR A 47 5.81 -5.47 9.15
N ASP A 48 6.39 -4.36 8.71
CA ASP A 48 7.80 -3.99 8.93
C ASP A 48 7.97 -2.87 9.95
N LEU A 49 6.94 -2.61 10.78
CA LEU A 49 6.80 -1.53 11.76
C LEU A 49 6.54 -0.13 11.20
N GLU A 50 6.75 0.08 9.90
CA GLU A 50 6.40 1.33 9.20
C GLU A 50 5.10 1.19 8.42
N ILE A 51 4.92 0.04 7.76
CA ILE A 51 3.73 -0.31 7.01
C ILE A 51 3.16 -1.61 7.57
N GLY A 52 1.85 -1.65 7.73
CA GLY A 52 1.10 -2.82 8.15
C GLY A 52 0.03 -3.18 7.14
N ILE A 53 -0.19 -4.48 6.92
CA ILE A 53 -1.31 -5.00 6.14
C ILE A 53 -2.12 -5.93 7.03
N ARG A 54 -3.44 -5.83 6.93
CA ARG A 54 -4.40 -6.85 7.38
C ARG A 54 -5.29 -7.19 6.19
N THR A 55 -5.45 -8.47 5.88
CA THR A 55 -6.36 -8.91 4.82
C THR A 55 -7.19 -10.09 5.29
N GLU A 56 -8.48 -10.05 5.03
CA GLU A 56 -9.35 -11.18 5.31
C GLU A 56 -9.16 -12.27 4.24
N ILE A 57 -9.28 -13.53 4.66
CA ILE A 57 -9.29 -14.69 3.77
C ILE A 57 -10.75 -15.09 3.57
N GLU A 58 -11.20 -15.07 2.32
CA GLU A 58 -12.57 -15.44 1.97
C GLU A 58 -12.80 -16.96 2.01
N GLY A 59 -14.05 -17.36 2.27
CA GLY A 59 -14.49 -18.76 2.12
C GLY A 59 -13.84 -19.72 3.11
N VAL A 60 -13.58 -19.26 4.34
CA VAL A 60 -12.95 -20.05 5.38
C VAL A 60 -13.96 -20.82 6.22
N GLU A 61 -13.59 -22.03 6.61
CA GLU A 61 -14.24 -22.82 7.65
C GLU A 61 -13.32 -22.87 8.86
N THR A 62 -13.85 -22.68 10.07
CA THR A 62 -13.07 -22.82 11.29
C THR A 62 -13.87 -23.56 12.36
N THR A 63 -13.16 -24.36 13.14
CA THR A 63 -13.71 -25.13 14.26
C THR A 63 -13.13 -24.70 15.60
N ALA A 64 -12.08 -23.87 15.59
CA ALA A 64 -11.43 -23.37 16.79
C ALA A 64 -10.69 -22.06 16.50
N ALA A 65 -11.09 -21.00 17.19
CA ALA A 65 -10.41 -19.71 17.18
C ALA A 65 -8.96 -19.80 17.68
N GLY A 66 -8.18 -18.77 17.39
CA GLY A 66 -6.82 -18.61 17.89
C GLY A 66 -5.94 -17.86 16.91
N SER A 67 -4.66 -17.76 17.26
CA SER A 67 -3.67 -17.03 16.48
C SER A 67 -2.44 -17.89 16.24
N VAL A 68 -1.76 -17.67 15.12
CA VAL A 68 -0.53 -18.37 14.78
C VAL A 68 0.40 -17.51 13.94
N LEU A 69 1.71 -17.69 14.11
CA LEU A 69 2.72 -17.15 13.20
C LEU A 69 3.16 -18.19 12.19
N LEU A 70 3.27 -17.76 10.94
CA LEU A 70 3.58 -18.61 9.80
C LEU A 70 4.76 -17.99 9.03
N PRO A 71 5.84 -18.73 8.77
CA PRO A 71 6.93 -18.25 7.92
C PRO A 71 6.43 -17.90 6.51
N SER A 72 6.39 -16.60 6.21
CA SER A 72 5.71 -16.08 5.02
C SER A 72 6.22 -16.72 3.73
N VAL A 73 7.55 -16.79 3.58
CA VAL A 73 8.21 -17.33 2.38
C VAL A 73 7.92 -18.82 2.20
N ARG A 74 7.97 -19.61 3.28
CA ARG A 74 7.74 -21.06 3.21
C ARG A 74 6.29 -21.37 2.90
N LEU A 75 5.36 -20.71 3.58
CA LEU A 75 3.93 -20.90 3.36
C LEU A 75 3.53 -20.47 1.94
N MET A 76 4.01 -19.31 1.49
CA MET A 76 3.81 -18.84 0.11
C MET A 76 4.28 -19.87 -0.93
N ALA A 77 5.47 -20.44 -0.75
CA ALA A 77 6.00 -21.45 -1.66
C ALA A 77 5.12 -22.72 -1.68
N ILE A 78 4.72 -23.23 -0.51
CA ILE A 78 3.83 -24.40 -0.39
C ILE A 78 2.50 -24.17 -1.12
N VAL A 79 1.84 -23.03 -0.85
CA VAL A 79 0.53 -22.71 -1.43
C VAL A 79 0.65 -22.51 -2.95
N ARG A 80 1.70 -21.84 -3.41
CA ARG A 80 1.93 -21.57 -4.83
C ARG A 80 2.13 -22.85 -5.66
N GLU A 81 2.95 -23.78 -5.17
CA GLU A 81 3.26 -25.05 -5.84
C GLU A 81 2.12 -26.07 -5.79
N SER A 82 1.10 -25.83 -4.96
CA SER A 82 -0.06 -26.73 -4.87
C SER A 82 -0.99 -26.57 -6.08
N PRO A 83 -1.68 -27.65 -6.52
CA PRO A 83 -2.64 -27.58 -7.62
C PRO A 83 -3.80 -26.59 -7.34
N PRO A 84 -4.40 -25.98 -8.38
CA PRO A 84 -5.62 -25.17 -8.23
C PRO A 84 -6.75 -25.94 -7.52
N GLY A 85 -7.52 -25.26 -6.69
CA GLY A 85 -8.61 -25.84 -5.90
C GLY A 85 -8.17 -26.71 -4.71
N THR A 86 -6.87 -26.79 -4.42
CA THR A 86 -6.38 -27.49 -3.22
C THR A 86 -7.00 -26.88 -1.97
N THR A 87 -7.53 -27.72 -1.09
CA THR A 87 -7.98 -27.31 0.24
C THR A 87 -6.85 -27.50 1.25
N PHE A 88 -6.59 -26.47 2.04
CA PHE A 88 -5.63 -26.48 3.14
C PHE A 88 -6.34 -26.55 4.48
N GLU A 89 -5.78 -27.30 5.42
CA GLU A 89 -6.14 -27.29 6.83
C GLU A 89 -4.92 -26.83 7.64
N ILE A 90 -5.06 -25.73 8.37
CA ILE A 90 -4.01 -25.15 9.21
C ILE A 90 -4.40 -25.34 10.66
N GLU A 91 -3.59 -26.12 11.37
CA GLU A 91 -3.79 -26.47 12.77
C GLU A 91 -2.58 -26.03 13.60
N THR A 92 -2.82 -25.45 14.77
CA THR A 92 -1.77 -25.25 15.77
C THR A 92 -2.24 -25.62 17.17
N ASP A 93 -1.33 -26.27 17.90
CA ASP A 93 -1.42 -26.61 19.32
C ASP A 93 -0.56 -25.68 20.21
N GLY A 94 0.03 -24.62 19.63
CA GLY A 94 0.93 -23.68 20.29
C GLY A 94 2.41 -24.09 20.25
N ASN A 95 2.73 -25.38 20.07
CA ASN A 95 4.11 -25.86 19.95
C ASN A 95 4.53 -26.10 18.50
N ALA A 96 3.59 -26.42 17.62
CA ALA A 96 3.85 -26.53 16.20
C ALA A 96 2.63 -26.10 15.38
N THR A 97 2.92 -25.71 14.14
CA THR A 97 1.89 -25.41 13.15
C THR A 97 1.97 -26.44 12.05
N VAL A 98 0.86 -27.13 11.80
CA VAL A 98 0.74 -28.15 10.77
C VAL A 98 -0.17 -27.61 9.68
N VAL A 99 0.36 -27.58 8.45
CA VAL A 99 -0.39 -27.25 7.23
C VAL A 99 -0.61 -28.55 6.48
N LYS A 100 -1.85 -28.99 6.38
CA LYS A 100 -2.25 -30.20 5.67
C LYS A 100 -2.93 -29.83 4.36
N ALA A 101 -2.72 -30.66 3.35
CA ALA A 101 -3.54 -30.75 2.16
C ALA A 101 -3.81 -32.23 1.88
N ALA A 102 -4.65 -32.54 0.88
CA ALA A 102 -5.16 -33.89 0.65
C ALA A 102 -4.10 -35.02 0.61
N ARG A 103 -2.87 -34.74 0.19
CA ARG A 103 -1.78 -35.73 0.07
C ARG A 103 -0.45 -35.29 0.68
N SER A 104 -0.45 -34.18 1.42
CA SER A 104 0.77 -33.59 1.95
C SER A 104 0.54 -32.97 3.32
N GLN A 105 1.58 -33.02 4.14
CA GLN A 105 1.58 -32.43 5.47
C GLN A 105 2.92 -31.74 5.69
N PHE A 106 2.86 -30.47 6.08
CA PHE A 106 4.03 -29.63 6.33
C PHE A 106 4.01 -29.19 7.78
N ARG A 107 5.10 -29.41 8.52
CA ARG A 107 5.28 -28.89 9.88
C ARG A 107 6.14 -27.62 9.79
N LEU A 108 5.56 -26.50 10.17
CA LEU A 108 6.22 -25.21 10.23
C LEU A 108 6.62 -24.89 11.69
N PRO A 109 7.73 -24.17 11.90
CA PRO A 109 8.08 -23.68 13.22
C PRO A 109 6.97 -22.77 13.75
N ALA A 110 6.66 -22.90 15.04
CA ALA A 110 5.76 -22.01 15.74
C ALA A 110 6.58 -20.99 16.53
N GLU A 111 6.13 -19.73 16.49
CA GLU A 111 6.58 -18.64 17.33
C GLU A 111 5.36 -18.08 18.06
N ASP A 112 5.56 -17.45 19.22
CA ASP A 112 4.46 -16.92 20.02
C ASP A 112 3.78 -15.74 19.29
N PRO A 113 2.49 -15.86 18.90
CA PRO A 113 1.78 -14.78 18.21
C PRO A 113 1.61 -13.51 19.05
N VAL A 114 1.77 -13.60 20.38
CA VAL A 114 1.72 -12.45 21.29
C VAL A 114 2.95 -11.54 21.12
N GLU A 115 4.09 -12.08 20.69
CA GLU A 115 5.30 -11.30 20.43
C GLU A 115 5.25 -10.50 19.12
N PHE A 116 4.32 -10.86 18.22
CA PHE A 116 4.15 -10.15 16.95
C PHE A 116 3.54 -8.77 17.18
N PRO A 117 4.08 -7.70 16.58
CA PRO A 117 3.55 -6.36 16.77
C PRO A 117 2.09 -6.25 16.33
N SER A 118 1.29 -5.49 17.08
CA SER A 118 -0.08 -5.18 16.67
C SER A 118 -0.08 -4.41 15.35
N VAL A 119 -0.89 -4.86 14.40
CA VAL A 119 -1.14 -4.17 13.13
C VAL A 119 -2.49 -3.47 13.22
N ALA A 120 -2.50 -2.18 12.91
CA ALA A 120 -3.67 -1.33 13.09
C ALA A 120 -4.88 -1.83 12.27
N THR A 121 -6.05 -1.78 12.88
CA THR A 121 -7.36 -2.03 12.24
C THR A 121 -7.95 -0.73 11.74
N PHE A 122 -8.79 -0.78 10.71
CA PHE A 122 -9.46 0.42 10.23
C PHE A 122 -10.44 0.95 11.31
N PRO A 123 -10.45 2.26 11.60
CA PRO A 123 -11.35 2.83 12.60
C PRO A 123 -12.81 2.81 12.12
N THR A 124 -13.75 2.82 13.07
CA THR A 124 -15.20 2.85 12.78
C THR A 124 -15.79 4.27 12.75
N ASP A 125 -14.98 5.27 13.09
CA ASP A 125 -15.37 6.67 13.18
C ASP A 125 -15.34 7.36 11.79
N ALA A 126 -14.71 8.53 11.72
CA ALA A 126 -14.54 9.36 10.55
C ALA A 126 -13.64 8.72 9.50
N CYS A 127 -14.10 8.66 8.26
CA CYS A 127 -13.23 8.37 7.13
C CYS A 127 -13.60 9.16 5.88
N PHE A 128 -12.61 9.41 5.05
CA PHE A 128 -12.81 9.88 3.69
C PHE A 128 -13.14 8.71 2.77
N GLU A 129 -14.12 8.89 1.89
CA GLU A 129 -14.42 7.95 0.82
C GLU A 129 -13.98 8.53 -0.53
N LEU A 130 -13.17 7.74 -1.24
CA LEU A 130 -12.63 8.05 -2.56
C LEU A 130 -12.96 6.91 -3.52
N SER A 131 -13.21 7.20 -4.79
CA SER A 131 -13.39 6.13 -5.77
C SER A 131 -12.05 5.44 -6.04
N THR A 132 -12.09 4.13 -6.31
CA THR A 132 -10.90 3.35 -6.68
C THR A 132 -10.13 3.94 -7.88
N PRO A 133 -10.78 4.36 -8.98
CA PRO A 133 -10.10 5.04 -10.09
C PRO A 133 -9.38 6.32 -9.66
N LEU A 134 -10.01 7.11 -8.78
CA LEU A 134 -9.41 8.35 -8.30
C LEU A 134 -8.16 8.08 -7.45
N VAL A 135 -8.20 7.12 -6.51
CA VAL A 135 -7.01 6.78 -5.71
C VAL A 135 -5.87 6.31 -6.60
N ARG A 136 -6.17 5.48 -7.61
CA ARG A 136 -5.19 5.02 -8.59
C ARG A 136 -4.56 6.20 -9.33
N GLU A 137 -5.37 7.18 -9.74
CA GLU A 137 -4.90 8.37 -10.45
C GLU A 137 -4.07 9.30 -9.54
N LEU A 138 -4.53 9.54 -8.30
CA LEU A 138 -3.81 10.31 -7.30
C LEU A 138 -2.40 9.75 -7.09
N VAL A 139 -2.26 8.43 -6.93
CA VAL A 139 -0.94 7.79 -6.78
C VAL A 139 -0.12 7.93 -8.06
N ARG A 140 -0.62 7.45 -9.21
CA ARG A 140 0.15 7.39 -10.47
C ARG A 140 0.62 8.75 -10.95
N ARG A 141 -0.19 9.78 -10.75
CA ARG A 141 0.13 11.14 -11.20
C ARG A 141 1.01 11.93 -10.23
N THR A 142 1.31 11.43 -9.03
CA THR A 142 2.06 12.23 -8.04
C THR A 142 3.30 11.52 -7.49
N VAL A 143 3.23 10.20 -7.26
CA VAL A 143 4.29 9.47 -6.54
C VAL A 143 5.62 9.47 -7.28
N PHE A 144 5.62 9.56 -8.61
CA PHE A 144 6.86 9.57 -9.40
C PHE A 144 7.70 10.84 -9.18
N ALA A 145 7.11 11.89 -8.62
CA ALA A 145 7.76 13.18 -8.39
C ALA A 145 8.37 13.31 -6.99
N THR A 146 8.24 12.32 -6.09
CA THR A 146 8.76 12.39 -4.71
C THR A 146 10.27 12.17 -4.63
N ASP A 147 10.90 12.63 -3.55
CA ASP A 147 12.33 12.44 -3.25
C ASP A 147 12.55 11.91 -1.83
N ASN A 148 12.99 10.66 -1.72
CA ASN A 148 13.27 9.99 -0.45
C ASN A 148 14.59 10.44 0.20
N GLU A 149 15.46 11.13 -0.53
CA GLU A 149 16.79 11.56 -0.04
C GLU A 149 16.78 13.00 0.48
N SER A 150 15.63 13.71 0.36
CA SER A 150 15.50 15.08 0.85
C SER A 150 15.65 15.16 2.37
N SER A 151 16.64 15.93 2.82
CA SER A 151 16.90 16.19 4.23
C SER A 151 16.22 17.46 4.79
N ARG A 152 15.74 18.34 3.91
CA ARG A 152 15.21 19.66 4.29
C ARG A 152 13.69 19.70 4.41
N TYR A 153 13.00 19.04 3.49
CA TYR A 153 11.55 18.97 3.43
C TYR A 153 11.11 17.50 3.38
N ALA A 154 9.89 17.24 3.85
CA ALA A 154 9.27 15.92 3.82
C ALA A 154 8.82 15.54 2.40
N LEU A 155 9.79 15.28 1.51
CA LEU A 155 9.56 15.01 0.09
C LEU A 155 9.50 13.52 -0.26
N GLY A 156 9.79 12.62 0.70
CA GLY A 156 9.75 11.17 0.53
C GLY A 156 8.33 10.58 0.46
N GLY A 157 7.33 11.45 0.32
CA GLY A 157 5.93 11.08 0.31
C GLY A 157 5.06 12.07 -0.46
N VAL A 158 3.80 11.70 -0.59
CA VAL A 158 2.77 12.50 -1.23
C VAL A 158 1.99 13.23 -0.16
N LEU A 159 1.95 14.56 -0.22
CA LEU A 159 1.06 15.37 0.60
C LEU A 159 -0.38 15.12 0.15
N LEU A 160 -1.28 14.83 1.09
CA LEU A 160 -2.71 14.79 0.85
C LEU A 160 -3.40 15.94 1.60
N GLU A 161 -4.00 16.84 0.85
CA GLU A 161 -4.91 17.85 1.40
C GLU A 161 -6.34 17.33 1.25
N LEU A 162 -6.98 17.02 2.37
CA LEU A 162 -8.29 16.37 2.42
C LEU A 162 -9.35 17.36 2.90
N THR A 163 -10.44 17.45 2.17
CA THR A 163 -11.64 18.22 2.52
C THR A 163 -12.89 17.36 2.35
N ASP A 164 -14.05 17.87 2.74
CA ASP A 164 -15.34 17.22 2.58
C ASP A 164 -15.82 17.13 1.11
N ALA A 165 -15.19 17.88 0.21
CA ALA A 165 -15.54 17.91 -1.22
C ALA A 165 -14.39 17.52 -2.16
N THR A 166 -13.14 17.73 -1.75
CA THR A 166 -11.97 17.55 -2.61
C THR A 166 -10.79 16.92 -1.88
N VAL A 167 -10.04 16.10 -2.62
CA VAL A 167 -8.71 15.63 -2.25
C VAL A 167 -7.70 16.19 -3.24
N VAL A 168 -6.60 16.72 -2.72
CA VAL A 168 -5.43 17.15 -3.51
C VAL A 168 -4.23 16.32 -3.09
N ALA A 169 -3.62 15.62 -4.05
CA ALA A 169 -2.36 14.90 -3.88
C ALA A 169 -1.22 15.69 -4.53
N VAL A 170 -0.10 15.84 -3.83
CA VAL A 170 1.08 16.57 -4.32
C VAL A 170 2.37 15.81 -4.04
N GLY A 171 3.16 15.58 -5.08
CA GLY A 171 4.52 15.05 -5.00
C GLY A 171 5.53 16.02 -5.61
N THR A 172 6.71 16.16 -5.01
CA THR A 172 7.80 17.00 -5.54
C THR A 172 9.16 16.55 -5.01
N ASP A 173 10.20 16.75 -5.83
CA ASP A 173 11.61 16.49 -5.54
C ASP A 173 12.40 17.82 -5.46
N GLY A 174 11.69 18.94 -5.41
CA GLY A 174 12.25 20.29 -5.47
C GLY A 174 12.68 20.75 -6.88
N ARG A 175 12.74 19.85 -7.87
CA ARG A 175 13.05 20.18 -9.28
C ARG A 175 11.81 20.16 -10.16
N ARG A 176 10.87 19.26 -9.87
CA ARG A 176 9.56 19.14 -10.51
C ARG A 176 8.49 18.94 -9.45
N LEU A 177 7.25 19.29 -9.81
CA LEU A 177 6.08 19.09 -8.98
C LEU A 177 4.99 18.41 -9.81
N ALA A 178 4.28 17.49 -9.18
CA ALA A 178 3.08 16.89 -9.73
C ALA A 178 1.92 17.04 -8.75
N LYS A 179 0.77 17.49 -9.27
CA LYS A 179 -0.48 17.70 -8.55
C LYS A 179 -1.57 16.88 -9.23
N MET A 180 -2.37 16.18 -8.44
CA MET A 180 -3.65 15.59 -8.89
C MET A 180 -4.73 15.97 -7.90
N GLU A 181 -5.93 16.27 -8.39
CA GLU A 181 -7.08 16.60 -7.55
C GLU A 181 -8.33 15.88 -8.03
N GLY A 182 -9.24 15.58 -7.10
CA GLY A 182 -10.51 14.97 -7.43
C GLY A 182 -11.51 15.04 -6.28
N PRO A 183 -12.73 14.53 -6.49
CA PRO A 183 -13.79 14.59 -5.49
C PRO A 183 -13.47 13.67 -4.30
N SER A 184 -13.78 14.13 -3.10
CA SER A 184 -13.81 13.33 -1.88
C SER A 184 -15.10 13.56 -1.13
N SER A 185 -15.45 12.63 -0.24
CA SER A 185 -16.53 12.81 0.72
C SER A 185 -16.08 12.32 2.09
N ILE A 186 -16.70 12.83 3.15
CA ILE A 186 -16.42 12.40 4.52
C ILE A 186 -17.63 11.67 5.10
N GLN A 187 -17.40 10.48 5.65
CA GLN A 187 -18.37 9.72 6.42
C GLN A 187 -18.08 9.95 7.90
N GLY A 188 -18.81 10.89 8.53
CA GLY A 188 -18.70 11.19 9.95
C GLY A 188 -17.42 11.93 10.37
N GLY A 189 -17.48 12.57 11.55
CA GLY A 189 -16.37 13.27 12.22
C GLY A 189 -15.84 14.54 11.53
N GLU A 190 -14.67 14.98 12.00
CA GLU A 190 -14.03 16.24 11.60
C GLU A 190 -12.83 16.01 10.69
N LEU A 191 -12.46 17.04 9.92
CA LEU A 191 -11.26 17.01 9.08
C LEU A 191 -9.99 16.85 9.95
N PRO A 192 -8.97 16.13 9.47
CA PRO A 192 -7.72 15.99 10.19
C PRO A 192 -7.09 17.37 10.40
N ALA A 193 -6.58 17.62 11.61
CA ALA A 193 -5.97 18.89 11.98
C ALA A 193 -4.73 19.25 11.13
N THR A 194 -4.09 18.24 10.54
CA THR A 194 -2.91 18.38 9.68
C THR A 194 -3.07 17.59 8.39
N GLN A 195 -2.48 18.09 7.31
CA GLN A 195 -2.44 17.41 6.03
C GLN A 195 -1.38 16.30 6.07
N PRO A 196 -1.77 15.02 5.94
CA PRO A 196 -0.83 13.91 6.03
C PRO A 196 0.13 13.87 4.84
N ILE A 197 1.37 13.46 5.08
CA ILE A 197 2.36 13.14 4.05
C ILE A 197 2.56 11.63 4.04
N VAL A 198 1.99 10.96 3.04
CA VAL A 198 2.00 9.50 2.96
C VAL A 198 3.26 9.03 2.25
N PRO A 199 4.09 8.14 2.84
CA PRO A 199 5.33 7.68 2.21
C PRO A 199 5.10 7.12 0.81
N ALA A 200 6.03 7.37 -0.12
CA ALA A 200 5.90 6.93 -1.51
C ALA A 200 5.70 5.41 -1.62
N ARG A 201 6.38 4.62 -0.77
CA ARG A 201 6.23 3.16 -0.70
C ARG A 201 4.81 2.74 -0.29
N ALA A 202 4.19 3.46 0.65
CA ALA A 202 2.83 3.21 1.08
C ALA A 202 1.82 3.57 -0.04
N MET A 203 2.02 4.71 -0.71
CA MET A 203 1.19 5.10 -1.88
C MET A 203 1.21 4.03 -2.98
N GLN A 204 2.40 3.52 -3.31
CA GLN A 204 2.54 2.44 -4.30
C GLN A 204 1.91 1.13 -3.84
N LEU A 205 1.99 0.80 -2.55
CA LEU A 205 1.33 -0.38 -2.00
C LEU A 205 -0.18 -0.24 -2.11
N ILE A 206 -0.74 0.91 -1.73
CA ILE A 206 -2.16 1.21 -1.84
C ILE A 206 -2.62 0.98 -3.27
N GLU A 207 -1.94 1.55 -4.27
CA GLU A 207 -2.29 1.38 -5.69
C GLU A 207 -2.30 -0.10 -6.15
N ARG A 208 -1.34 -0.90 -5.67
CA ARG A 208 -1.27 -2.34 -5.98
C ARG A 208 -2.36 -3.16 -5.30
N SER A 209 -2.84 -2.71 -4.14
CA SER A 209 -3.91 -3.37 -3.38
C SER A 209 -5.31 -2.92 -3.80
N LEU A 210 -5.43 -1.91 -4.68
CA LEU A 210 -6.70 -1.55 -5.29
C LEU A 210 -7.17 -2.69 -6.20
N GLY A 211 -8.32 -3.27 -5.88
CA GLY A 211 -9.00 -4.23 -6.74
C GLY A 211 -9.57 -3.58 -8.00
N ASP A 212 -10.17 -4.40 -8.86
CA ASP A 212 -10.90 -3.94 -10.05
C ASP A 212 -12.35 -3.50 -9.74
N ALA A 213 -12.77 -3.63 -8.48
CA ALA A 213 -14.12 -3.30 -8.05
C ALA A 213 -14.33 -1.78 -7.93
N GLU A 214 -15.54 -1.32 -8.29
CA GLU A 214 -16.06 0.03 -8.01
C GLU A 214 -16.29 0.32 -6.51
N ALA A 215 -15.84 -0.57 -5.62
CA ALA A 215 -15.95 -0.35 -4.19
C ALA A 215 -15.16 0.92 -3.79
N PRO A 216 -15.72 1.77 -2.90
CA PRO A 216 -15.02 2.96 -2.45
C PRO A 216 -13.81 2.57 -1.59
N VAL A 217 -12.74 3.34 -1.74
CA VAL A 217 -11.57 3.29 -0.87
C VAL A 217 -11.84 4.20 0.30
N LYS A 218 -11.74 3.65 1.51
CA LYS A 218 -11.86 4.44 2.74
C LYS A 218 -10.47 4.84 3.23
N LEU A 219 -10.32 6.08 3.65
CA LEU A 219 -9.08 6.66 4.18
C LEU A 219 -9.35 7.30 5.53
N ALA A 220 -8.57 6.91 6.53
CA ALA A 220 -8.59 7.53 7.85
C ALA A 220 -7.19 8.00 8.23
N VAL A 221 -7.10 9.06 9.01
CA VAL A 221 -5.85 9.59 9.56
C VAL A 221 -5.97 9.55 11.07
N GLN A 222 -5.08 8.81 11.73
CA GLN A 222 -5.10 8.63 13.18
C GLN A 222 -3.72 8.90 13.75
N GLY A 223 -3.56 10.04 14.42
CA GLY A 223 -2.26 10.47 14.96
C GLY A 223 -1.21 10.58 13.85
N SER A 224 -0.16 9.76 13.93
CA SER A 224 0.93 9.71 12.96
C SER A 224 0.75 8.65 11.88
N ASP A 225 -0.42 8.04 11.76
CA ASP A 225 -0.68 6.96 10.80
C ASP A 225 -1.80 7.34 9.83
N VAL A 226 -1.66 6.87 8.59
CA VAL A 226 -2.77 6.77 7.63
C VAL A 226 -3.23 5.33 7.55
N LEU A 227 -4.55 5.14 7.52
CA LEU A 227 -5.19 3.86 7.31
C LEU A 227 -6.01 3.91 6.04
N ILE A 228 -5.87 2.89 5.20
CA ILE A 228 -6.63 2.71 3.96
C ILE A 228 -7.36 1.40 4.05
N HIS A 229 -8.64 1.37 3.68
CA HIS A 229 -9.42 0.16 3.59
C HIS A 229 -10.05 0.05 2.19
N THR A 230 -9.82 -1.10 1.55
CA THR A 230 -10.30 -1.42 0.21
C THR A 230 -10.58 -2.91 0.10
N GLY A 231 -11.81 -3.27 -0.29
CA GLY A 231 -12.25 -4.67 -0.32
C GLY A 231 -12.04 -5.34 1.05
N TYR A 232 -11.21 -6.38 1.09
CA TYR A 232 -10.89 -7.14 2.31
C TYR A 232 -9.57 -6.71 2.96
N THR A 233 -8.92 -5.66 2.45
CA THR A 233 -7.58 -5.26 2.87
C THR A 233 -7.60 -3.93 3.59
N THR A 234 -6.96 -3.89 4.76
CA THR A 234 -6.59 -2.68 5.49
C THR A 234 -5.07 -2.49 5.43
N ILE A 235 -4.62 -1.33 4.98
CA ILE A 235 -3.22 -0.91 4.98
C ILE A 235 -3.06 0.19 6.01
N SER A 236 -2.04 0.10 6.85
CA SER A 236 -1.61 1.17 7.74
C SER A 236 -0.20 1.61 7.36
N ALA A 237 0.09 2.90 7.43
CA ALA A 237 1.43 3.42 7.19
C ALA A 237 1.71 4.62 8.09
N ARG A 238 2.91 4.66 8.67
CA ARG A 238 3.43 5.83 9.37
C ARG A 238 3.61 6.98 8.39
N LEU A 239 3.11 8.15 8.76
CA LEU A 239 3.25 9.38 8.00
C LEU A 239 4.70 9.88 8.04
N VAL A 240 5.13 10.53 6.97
CA VAL A 240 6.43 11.21 6.93
C VAL A 240 6.38 12.42 7.87
N GLU A 241 7.28 12.46 8.84
CA GLU A 241 7.42 13.61 9.72
C GLU A 241 8.08 14.78 9.01
N GLY A 242 7.68 15.99 9.39
CA GLY A 242 8.27 17.23 8.91
C GLY A 242 7.32 18.10 8.10
N ARG A 243 7.90 19.11 7.44
CA ARG A 243 7.14 20.13 6.71
C ARG A 243 7.20 19.88 5.22
N PHE A 244 6.04 19.87 4.56
CA PHE A 244 5.94 19.97 3.11
C PHE A 244 6.10 21.44 2.66
N PRO A 245 6.80 21.74 1.55
CA PRO A 245 6.96 23.12 1.08
C PRO A 245 5.61 23.75 0.70
N ARG A 246 5.56 25.10 0.68
CA ARG A 246 4.39 25.84 0.15
C ARG A 246 4.33 25.65 -1.37
N TRP A 247 3.74 24.55 -1.78
CA TRP A 247 3.78 24.07 -3.16
C TRP A 247 2.98 24.95 -4.13
N ARG A 248 2.01 25.73 -3.63
CA ARG A 248 1.26 26.69 -4.44
C ARG A 248 2.11 27.86 -4.92
N ASP A 249 3.17 28.21 -4.21
CA ASP A 249 4.05 29.35 -4.54
C ASP A 249 4.92 29.08 -5.78
N VAL A 250 5.02 27.82 -6.24
CA VAL A 250 5.89 27.46 -7.37
C VAL A 250 5.21 27.62 -8.73
N PHE A 251 3.88 27.84 -8.77
CA PHE A 251 3.20 28.07 -10.04
C PHE A 251 3.62 29.43 -10.61
N PRO A 252 4.20 29.46 -11.82
CA PRO A 252 4.68 30.70 -12.40
C PRO A 252 3.50 31.56 -12.87
N GLU A 253 3.46 32.81 -12.42
CA GLU A 253 2.59 33.85 -13.00
C GLU A 253 3.32 34.47 -14.20
N ARG A 254 3.07 33.92 -15.40
CA ARG A 254 3.71 34.36 -16.65
C ARG A 254 2.64 34.68 -17.70
N PRO A 255 2.08 35.90 -17.70
CA PRO A 255 1.03 36.29 -18.65
C PRO A 255 1.52 36.23 -20.11
N ASP A 256 2.81 36.45 -20.35
CA ASP A 256 3.43 36.42 -21.68
C ASP A 256 4.02 35.05 -22.06
N ALA A 257 3.62 33.97 -21.37
CA ALA A 257 4.11 32.63 -21.67
C ALA A 257 3.62 32.14 -23.05
N VAL A 258 4.54 31.59 -23.84
CA VAL A 258 4.20 30.93 -25.10
C VAL A 258 3.49 29.60 -24.82
N SER A 259 2.28 29.45 -25.34
CA SER A 259 1.51 28.21 -25.24
C SER A 259 1.70 27.36 -26.50
N VAL A 260 2.39 26.22 -26.36
CA VAL A 260 2.59 25.28 -27.46
C VAL A 260 1.67 24.07 -27.30
N LYS A 261 0.84 23.80 -28.32
CA LYS A 261 -0.03 22.62 -28.36
C LYS A 261 0.69 21.45 -29.01
N VAL A 262 0.79 20.33 -28.30
CA VAL A 262 1.52 19.13 -28.72
C VAL A 262 0.75 17.87 -28.34
N VAL A 263 0.96 16.80 -29.10
CA VAL A 263 0.40 15.47 -28.78
C VAL A 263 1.39 14.72 -27.90
N ALA A 264 0.95 14.24 -26.73
CA ALA A 264 1.82 13.69 -25.70
C ALA A 264 2.64 12.46 -26.18
N GLY A 265 2.03 11.55 -26.93
CA GLY A 265 2.70 10.33 -27.43
C GLY A 265 3.88 10.63 -28.37
N PRO A 266 3.67 11.37 -29.47
CA PRO A 266 4.74 11.81 -30.35
C PRO A 266 5.83 12.61 -29.64
N LEU A 267 5.47 13.52 -28.74
CA LEU A 267 6.44 14.28 -27.95
C LEU A 267 7.30 13.37 -27.08
N LEU A 268 6.68 12.43 -26.36
CA LEU A 268 7.40 11.47 -25.52
C LEU A 268 8.39 10.63 -26.34
N SER A 269 7.98 10.18 -27.53
CA SER A 269 8.87 9.44 -28.45
C SER A 269 10.06 10.30 -28.89
N ALA A 270 9.83 11.55 -29.28
CA ALA A 270 10.89 12.48 -29.67
C ALA A 270 11.86 12.77 -28.52
N VAL A 271 11.34 13.02 -27.30
CA VAL A 271 12.17 13.22 -26.10
C VAL A 271 13.01 11.98 -25.79
N ARG A 272 12.43 10.79 -25.87
CA ARG A 272 13.17 9.53 -25.67
C ARG A 272 14.26 9.34 -26.71
N GLN A 273 13.99 9.66 -27.98
CA GLN A 273 14.99 9.58 -29.04
C GLN A 273 16.14 10.56 -28.81
N ALA A 274 15.84 11.83 -28.49
CA ALA A 274 16.86 12.82 -28.17
C ALA A 274 17.68 12.43 -26.93
N ALA A 275 17.04 11.85 -25.91
CA ALA A 275 17.71 11.41 -24.68
C ALA A 275 18.76 10.31 -24.91
N ILE A 276 18.64 9.48 -25.96
CA ILE A 276 19.61 8.40 -26.27
C ILE A 276 21.02 8.94 -26.50
N VAL A 277 21.14 10.15 -27.06
CA VAL A 277 22.44 10.77 -27.39
C VAL A 277 22.92 11.76 -26.32
N THR A 278 22.23 11.85 -25.17
CA THR A 278 22.67 12.67 -24.03
C THR A 278 23.80 11.99 -23.27
N SER A 279 24.59 12.75 -22.51
CA SER A 279 25.66 12.19 -21.68
C SER A 279 25.12 11.78 -20.31
N GLU A 280 25.80 10.84 -19.65
CA GLU A 280 25.42 10.47 -18.27
C GLU A 280 25.53 11.65 -17.29
N GLN A 281 26.39 12.61 -17.59
CA GLN A 281 26.61 13.83 -16.79
C GLN A 281 25.57 14.91 -17.06
N SER A 282 24.96 14.93 -18.26
CA SER A 282 23.95 15.90 -18.65
C SER A 282 22.87 15.26 -19.52
N LYS A 283 21.69 15.10 -18.93
CA LYS A 283 20.48 14.58 -19.60
C LYS A 283 19.59 15.68 -20.18
N GLY A 284 20.18 16.84 -20.50
CA GLY A 284 19.46 17.97 -21.06
C GLY A 284 18.98 17.69 -22.49
N VAL A 285 17.77 18.15 -22.80
CA VAL A 285 17.20 18.14 -24.16
C VAL A 285 16.68 19.54 -24.45
N ASP A 286 17.13 20.12 -25.56
CA ASP A 286 16.68 21.44 -26.01
C ASP A 286 15.43 21.30 -26.87
N PHE A 287 14.43 22.14 -26.59
CA PHE A 287 13.19 22.19 -27.37
C PHE A 287 13.18 23.44 -28.25
N GLY A 288 13.04 23.24 -29.55
CA GLY A 288 12.70 24.29 -30.50
C GLY A 288 11.24 24.14 -30.93
N PHE A 289 10.48 25.23 -30.86
CA PHE A 289 9.10 25.28 -31.35
C PHE A 289 9.04 26.38 -32.42
N GLU A 290 8.49 26.04 -33.58
CA GLU A 290 8.24 26.97 -34.69
C GLU A 290 6.93 27.76 -34.51
#